data_AF-A0A3S1MSX5-F1
#
_entry.id   AF-A0A3S1MSX5-F1
#
_cell.length_a   1.000
_cell.length_b   1.000
_cell.length_c   1.000
_cell.angle_alpha   90.00
_cell.angle_beta   90.00
_cell.angle_gamma   90.00
#
_symmetry.space_group_name_H-M   'P 1'
#
loop_
_entity.id
_entity.type
_entity.pdbx_description
1 polymer ?
#
loop_
_entity_poly.entity_id
_entity_poly.type
_entity_poly.pdbx_seq_one_letter_code
_entity_poly.pdbx_strand_id
1 'polypeptide(L)'
;MSNLQLRVISALVLAAVTLGLTWLGGMPFRLLCSFIACTIFYEWSRMSRPTTGGALGFLPEALLLAFIGFLIAGVPASWLLSLVVVIVVVTAASTQMRGATQWD
;
A
#
# COMPACT_ATOMS: atom_id res chain seq x y z
N MET A 1 -28.90 -5.97 -16.45
CA MET A 1 -28.34 -4.89 -15.62
C MET A 1 -27.53 -3.97 -16.51
N SER A 2 -27.78 -2.66 -16.49
CA SER A 2 -26.98 -1.70 -17.26
C SER A 2 -25.61 -1.46 -16.62
N ASN A 3 -24.64 -1.01 -17.42
CA ASN A 3 -23.28 -0.69 -16.95
C ASN A 3 -23.29 0.33 -15.79
N LEU A 4 -24.18 1.34 -15.89
CA LEU A 4 -24.36 2.33 -14.84
C LEU A 4 -24.91 1.71 -13.55
N GLN A 5 -25.94 0.87 -13.64
CA GLN A 5 -26.49 0.18 -12.48
C GLN A 5 -25.43 -0.67 -11.77
N LEU A 6 -24.60 -1.41 -12.51
CA LEU A 6 -23.54 -2.24 -11.91
C LEU A 6 -22.51 -1.39 -11.15
N ARG A 7 -22.06 -0.26 -11.74
CA ARG A 7 -21.09 0.66 -11.12
C ARG A 7 -21.64 1.31 -9.85
N VAL A 8 -22.91 1.71 -9.88
CA VAL A 8 -23.58 2.32 -8.72
C VAL A 8 -23.72 1.31 -7.59
N ILE A 9 -24.16 0.10 -7.91
CA ILE A 9 -24.34 -0.95 -6.90
C ILE A 9 -22.99 -1.34 -6.28
N SER A 10 -21.93 -1.54 -7.09
CA SER A 10 -20.62 -1.89 -6.56
C SER A 10 -20.03 -0.78 -5.67
N ALA A 11 -20.20 0.49 -6.05
CA ALA A 11 -19.76 1.63 -5.25
C ALA A 11 -20.51 1.72 -3.92
N LEU A 12 -21.83 1.51 -3.91
CA LEU A 12 -22.63 1.52 -2.68
C LEU A 12 -22.24 0.40 -1.72
N VAL A 13 -22.03 -0.82 -2.24
CA VAL A 13 -21.57 -1.96 -1.44
C VAL A 13 -20.20 -1.66 -0.83
N LEU A 14 -19.25 -1.15 -1.64
CA LEU A 14 -17.92 -0.80 -1.15
C LEU A 14 -17.98 0.29 -0.08
N ALA A 15 -18.81 1.32 -0.28
CA ALA A 15 -19.00 2.39 0.69
C ALA A 15 -19.54 1.87 2.03
N ALA A 16 -20.57 1.03 2.00
CA ALA A 16 -21.17 0.44 3.20
C ALA A 16 -20.15 -0.42 3.97
N VAL A 17 -19.40 -1.28 3.27
CA VAL A 17 -18.35 -2.13 3.88
C VAL A 17 -17.26 -1.27 4.52
N THR A 18 -16.78 -0.25 3.80
CA THR A 18 -15.70 0.62 4.26
C THR A 18 -16.12 1.43 5.49
N LEU A 19 -17.32 2.03 5.47
CA LEU A 19 -17.85 2.78 6.61
C LEU A 19 -18.12 1.88 7.81
N GLY A 20 -18.71 0.69 7.59
CA GLY A 20 -18.95 -0.28 8.64
C GLY A 20 -17.66 -0.69 9.35
N LEU A 21 -16.61 -1.04 8.60
CA LEU A 21 -15.31 -1.39 9.17
C LEU A 21 -14.64 -0.20 9.86
N THR A 22 -14.86 1.03 9.37
CA THR A 22 -14.35 2.25 10.01
C THR A 22 -15.01 2.51 11.36
N TRP A 23 -16.33 2.32 11.47
CA TRP A 23 -17.05 2.45 12.75
C TRP A 23 -16.68 1.36 13.76
N LEU A 24 -16.46 0.13 13.31
CA LEU A 24 -15.93 -0.94 14.16
C LEU A 24 -14.53 -0.60 14.68
N GLY A 25 -13.72 0.07 13.86
CA GLY A 25 -12.37 0.48 14.20
C GLY A 25 -11.45 -0.70 14.49
N GLY A 26 -10.43 -0.47 15.31
CA GLY A 26 -9.55 -1.52 15.84
C GLY A 26 -8.93 -2.41 14.77
N MET A 27 -8.96 -3.73 15.00
CA MET A 27 -8.34 -4.73 14.13
C MET A 27 -9.03 -4.88 12.75
N PRO A 28 -10.37 -4.96 12.65
CA PRO A 28 -11.06 -5.00 11.35
C PRO A 28 -10.71 -3.81 10.43
N PHE A 29 -10.66 -2.61 10.97
CA PHE A 29 -10.27 -1.42 10.21
C PHE A 29 -8.80 -1.48 9.76
N ARG A 30 -7.88 -1.91 10.63
CA ARG A 30 -6.47 -2.06 10.28
C ARG A 30 -6.25 -3.10 9.18
N LEU A 31 -7.01 -4.18 9.18
CA LEU A 31 -6.98 -5.17 8.10
C LEU A 31 -7.46 -4.58 6.77
N LEU A 32 -8.53 -3.79 6.78
CA LEU A 32 -8.99 -3.08 5.58
C LEU A 32 -7.91 -2.14 5.03
N CYS A 33 -7.32 -1.31 5.89
CA CYS A 33 -6.23 -0.42 5.50
C CYS A 33 -5.03 -1.18 4.93
N SER A 34 -4.66 -2.30 5.57
CA SER A 34 -3.57 -3.15 5.14
C SER A 34 -3.85 -3.76 3.76
N PHE A 35 -5.07 -4.26 3.56
CA PHE A 35 -5.52 -4.81 2.29
C PHE A 35 -5.43 -3.78 1.16
N ILE A 36 -5.99 -2.57 1.38
CA ILE A 36 -5.96 -1.48 0.40
C ILE A 36 -4.51 -1.08 0.05
N ALA A 37 -3.65 -0.93 1.06
CA ALA A 37 -2.24 -0.58 0.84
C ALA A 37 -1.51 -1.64 0.00
N CYS A 38 -1.71 -2.92 0.29
CA CYS A 38 -1.16 -4.02 -0.51
C CYS A 38 -1.69 -4.03 -1.94
N THR A 39 -2.99 -3.82 -2.15
CA THR A 39 -3.58 -3.79 -3.50
C THR A 39 -3.03 -2.64 -4.34
N ILE A 40 -2.96 -1.42 -3.77
CA ILE A 40 -2.41 -0.25 -4.46
C ILE A 40 -0.94 -0.50 -4.82
N PHE A 41 -0.15 -1.00 -3.87
CA PHE A 41 1.26 -1.28 -4.12
C PHE A 41 1.45 -2.36 -5.20
N TYR A 42 0.66 -3.42 -5.17
CA TYR A 42 0.72 -4.50 -6.18
C TYR A 42 0.44 -3.97 -7.58
N GLU A 43 -0.66 -3.22 -7.76
CA GLU A 43 -1.02 -2.69 -9.07
C GLU A 43 0.01 -1.66 -9.57
N TRP A 44 0.46 -0.76 -8.70
CA TRP A 44 1.48 0.23 -9.06
C TRP A 44 2.80 -0.44 -9.44
N SER A 45 3.25 -1.39 -8.64
CA SER A 45 4.48 -2.15 -8.91
C SER A 45 4.40 -2.88 -10.24
N ARG A 46 3.23 -3.41 -10.61
CA ARG A 46 3.03 -4.09 -11.88
C ARG A 46 3.06 -3.14 -13.09
N MET A 47 2.62 -1.90 -12.92
CA MET A 47 2.65 -0.89 -13.99
C MET A 47 4.04 -0.25 -14.16
N SER A 48 4.78 -0.06 -13.07
CA SER A 48 6.01 0.75 -13.06
C SER A 48 7.32 -0.04 -13.06
N ARG A 49 7.33 -1.33 -12.71
CA ARG A 49 8.60 -2.07 -12.57
C ARG A 49 9.15 -2.55 -13.93
N PRO A 50 10.44 -2.31 -14.20
CA PRO A 50 11.13 -2.95 -15.31
C PRO A 50 11.11 -4.48 -15.17
N THR A 51 11.05 -5.18 -16.31
CA THR A 51 11.00 -6.66 -16.37
C THR A 51 12.30 -7.32 -15.90
N THR A 52 13.41 -6.58 -15.84
CA THR A 52 14.73 -7.05 -15.42
C THR A 52 14.93 -6.83 -13.92
N GLY A 53 14.74 -7.87 -13.13
CA GLY A 53 14.85 -7.81 -11.66
C GLY A 53 16.31 -7.75 -11.18
N GLY A 54 16.74 -6.60 -10.67
CA GLY A 54 18.01 -6.48 -9.94
C GLY A 54 17.94 -7.13 -8.53
N ALA A 55 19.11 -7.43 -7.94
CA ALA A 55 19.23 -8.13 -6.65
C ALA A 55 18.49 -7.46 -5.47
N LEU A 56 18.31 -6.14 -5.50
CA LEU A 56 17.54 -5.38 -4.51
C LEU A 56 16.10 -5.11 -4.95
N GLY A 57 15.58 -5.86 -5.92
CA GLY A 57 14.23 -5.71 -6.43
C GLY A 57 13.16 -5.92 -5.35
N PHE A 58 13.41 -6.76 -4.35
CA PHE A 58 12.42 -7.09 -3.31
C PHE A 58 12.40 -6.09 -2.14
N LEU A 59 13.28 -5.08 -2.13
CA LEU A 59 13.41 -4.14 -1.01
C LEU A 59 12.09 -3.38 -0.73
N PRO A 60 11.40 -2.79 -1.74
CA PRO A 60 10.12 -2.12 -1.51
C PRO A 60 9.03 -3.04 -0.96
N GLU A 61 8.97 -4.29 -1.42
CA GLU A 61 8.06 -5.33 -0.92
C GLU A 61 8.33 -5.65 0.56
N ALA A 62 9.61 -5.82 0.93
CA ALA A 62 9.99 -6.10 2.31
C ALA A 62 9.66 -4.93 3.24
N LEU A 63 9.91 -3.69 2.80
CA LEU A 63 9.58 -2.48 3.56
C LEU A 63 8.05 -2.31 3.72
N LEU A 64 7.27 -2.60 2.68
CA LEU A 64 5.81 -2.61 2.77
C LEU A 64 5.34 -3.66 3.77
N LEU A 65 5.84 -4.90 3.69
CA LEU A 65 5.44 -5.97 4.61
C LEU A 65 5.76 -5.62 6.07
N ALA A 66 6.90 -4.99 6.32
CA ALA A 66 7.23 -4.47 7.64
C ALA A 66 6.21 -3.42 8.11
N PHE A 67 5.88 -2.44 7.26
CA PHE A 67 4.86 -1.43 7.57
C PHE A 67 3.49 -2.05 7.88
N ILE A 68 3.04 -3.01 7.07
CA ILE A 68 1.78 -3.73 7.28
C ILE A 68 1.79 -4.49 8.61
N GLY A 69 2.90 -5.15 8.96
CA GLY A 69 3.06 -5.81 10.25
C GLY A 69 2.86 -4.85 11.43
N PHE A 70 3.49 -3.67 11.40
CA PHE A 70 3.33 -2.65 12.44
C PHE A 70 1.92 -2.03 12.47
N LEU A 71 1.30 -1.84 11.29
CA LEU A 71 -0.06 -1.33 11.16
C LEU A 71 -1.06 -2.30 11.81
N ILE A 72 -0.96 -3.59 11.52
CA ILE A 72 -1.83 -4.62 12.10
C ILE A 72 -1.58 -4.76 13.61
N ALA A 73 -0.32 -4.70 14.05
CA ALA A 73 0.06 -4.73 15.46
C ALA A 73 -0.49 -3.53 16.27
N GLY A 74 -0.99 -2.48 15.59
CA GLY A 74 -1.61 -1.35 16.26
C GLY A 74 -0.62 -0.35 16.85
N VAL A 75 0.56 -0.26 16.26
CA VAL A 75 1.57 0.74 16.62
C VAL A 75 0.97 2.15 16.50
N PRO A 76 1.34 3.10 17.39
CA PRO A 76 0.82 4.46 17.35
C PRO A 76 1.03 5.14 15.99
N ALA A 77 0.09 6.00 15.61
CA ALA A 77 0.12 6.69 14.31
C ALA A 77 1.41 7.50 14.09
N SER A 78 1.94 8.16 15.12
CA SER A 78 3.19 8.92 15.03
C SER A 78 4.39 8.04 14.64
N TRP A 79 4.45 6.81 15.14
CA TRP A 79 5.49 5.84 14.81
C TRP A 79 5.32 5.29 13.40
N LEU A 80 4.07 5.01 12.98
CA LEU A 80 3.76 4.61 11.62
C LEU A 80 4.13 5.69 10.59
N LEU A 81 3.81 6.95 10.88
CA LEU A 81 4.20 8.09 10.04
C LEU A 81 5.72 8.24 9.95
N SER A 82 6.43 8.09 11.08
CA SER A 82 7.89 8.10 11.10
C SER A 82 8.48 6.96 10.27
N LEU A 83 7.89 5.76 10.36
CA LEU A 83 8.28 4.60 9.56
C LEU A 83 8.07 4.85 8.06
N VAL A 84 6.95 5.47 7.65
CA VAL A 84 6.71 5.85 6.24
C VAL A 84 7.81 6.79 5.75
N VAL A 85 8.19 7.80 6.54
CA VAL A 85 9.29 8.71 6.18
C VAL A 85 10.59 7.93 5.99
N VAL A 86 10.92 7.01 6.90
CA VAL A 86 12.12 6.16 6.77
C VAL A 86 12.05 5.30 5.51
N ILE A 87 10.92 4.66 5.22
CA ILE A 87 10.72 3.84 4.02
C ILE A 87 10.93 4.67 2.75
N VAL A 88 10.38 5.88 2.70
CA VAL A 88 10.55 6.79 1.56
C VAL A 88 12.02 7.18 1.39
N VAL A 89 12.71 7.54 2.47
CA VAL A 89 14.14 7.89 2.44
C VAL A 89 14.98 6.70 1.98
N VAL A 90 14.73 5.50 2.52
CA VAL A 90 15.48 4.28 2.16
C VAL A 90 15.24 3.92 0.69
N THR A 91 14.00 3.96 0.22
CA THR A 91 13.70 3.66 -1.19
C THR A 91 14.33 4.70 -2.12
N ALA A 92 14.23 6.00 -1.82
CA ALA A 92 14.86 7.07 -2.60
C ALA A 92 16.39 7.04 -2.58
N ALA A 93 17.01 6.68 -1.46
CA ALA A 93 18.46 6.46 -1.39
C ALA A 93 18.85 5.23 -2.23
N SER A 94 18.08 4.14 -2.14
CA SER A 94 18.34 2.91 -2.88
C SER A 94 18.22 3.08 -4.39
N THR A 95 17.34 3.96 -4.88
CA THR A 95 17.23 4.27 -6.32
C THR A 95 18.40 5.13 -6.78
N GLN A 96 18.77 6.17 -6.02
CA GLN A 96 19.94 7.00 -6.33
C GLN A 96 21.24 6.20 -6.38
N MET A 97 21.46 5.28 -5.43
CA MET A 97 22.63 4.40 -5.42
C MET A 97 22.72 3.47 -6.63
N ARG A 98 21.60 3.16 -7.30
CA ARG A 98 21.58 2.32 -8.50
C ARG A 98 21.93 3.08 -9.77
N GLY A 99 22.16 4.39 -9.71
CA GLY A 99 22.44 5.21 -10.89
C GLY A 99 21.27 5.24 -11.89
N ALA A 100 20.08 4.80 -11.48
CA ALA A 100 18.89 4.91 -12.29
C ALA A 100 18.54 6.39 -12.38
N THR A 101 18.74 6.97 -13.56
CA THR A 101 18.11 8.22 -13.94
C THR A 101 16.62 8.09 -13.59
N GLN A 102 16.05 9.12 -12.98
CA GLN A 102 14.66 9.20 -12.51
C GLN A 102 13.56 8.72 -13.50
N TRP A 103 13.94 8.38 -14.75
CA TRP A 103 13.06 8.00 -15.86
C TRP A 103 13.64 6.92 -16.81
N ASP A 104 14.62 6.10 -16.39
CA ASP A 104 15.08 4.90 -17.15
C ASP A 104 14.84 3.60 -16.35
#